data_AF-A0A2P8ARX2-F1
#
_entry.id   AF-A0A2P8ARX2-F1
#
_cell.length_a   1.000
_cell.length_b   1.000
_cell.length_c   1.000
_cell.angle_alpha   90.00
_cell.angle_beta   90.00
_cell.angle_gamma   90.00
#
_symmetry.space_group_name_H-M   'P 1'
#
loop_
_entity.id
_entity.type
_entity.pdbx_description
1 polymer ?
#
loop_
_entity_poly.entity_id
_entity_poly.type
_entity_poly.pdbx_seq_one_letter_code
_entity_poly.pdbx_strand_id
1 'polypeptide(L)'
;MTELWNWRIDGAAPVEVYPALAEALGRVVMPLAVADPVRLPAYAVVCDVWEAPGVYGTVVDCYGVPERLPELPSIAALARLLDRNCLMRDDTLDAGRHLLVAPDGTIRPVHFDVVETDDGEVLSDQRLCTVADPRCRGWSQCHRSRWAPDSVAPALAAA
;
A
#
# COMPACT_ATOMS: atom_id res chain seq x y z
N MET A 1 -10.23 -3.39 -17.16
CA MET A 1 -8.82 -3.04 -16.89
C MET A 1 -8.40 -3.91 -15.74
N THR A 2 -7.29 -4.61 -15.86
CA THR A 2 -6.74 -5.37 -14.74
C THR A 2 -6.27 -4.37 -13.69
N GLU A 3 -6.88 -4.36 -12.51
CA GLU A 3 -6.54 -3.44 -11.44
C GLU A 3 -5.09 -3.69 -10.99
N LEU A 4 -4.30 -2.63 -10.87
CA LEU A 4 -2.95 -2.64 -10.33
C LEU A 4 -3.03 -2.11 -8.90
N TRP A 5 -2.64 -2.93 -7.93
CA TRP A 5 -2.41 -2.46 -6.56
C TRP A 5 -0.93 -2.12 -6.38
N ASN A 6 -0.66 -0.92 -5.90
CA ASN A 6 0.70 -0.44 -5.62
C ASN A 6 0.79 -0.05 -4.15
N TRP A 7 1.60 -0.81 -3.40
CA TRP A 7 1.80 -0.63 -1.97
C TRP A 7 3.27 -0.39 -1.65
N ARG A 8 3.53 0.23 -0.50
CA ARG A 8 4.86 0.34 0.09
C ARG A 8 4.89 -0.20 1.50
N ILE A 9 6.02 -0.75 1.94
CA ILE A 9 6.20 -1.39 3.24
C ILE A 9 7.40 -0.76 3.92
N ASP A 10 7.31 -0.57 5.24
CA ASP A 10 8.41 -0.11 6.10
C ASP A 10 9.50 -1.19 6.26
N GLY A 11 10.11 -1.56 5.14
CA GLY A 11 11.14 -2.59 5.00
C GLY A 11 10.61 -4.02 5.12
N ALA A 12 10.88 -4.84 4.11
CA ALA A 12 10.80 -6.30 4.16
C ALA A 12 11.52 -6.89 2.95
N ALA A 13 12.30 -7.95 3.14
CA ALA A 13 12.93 -8.60 1.98
C ALA A 13 11.86 -9.33 1.14
N PRO A 14 12.03 -9.45 -0.20
CA PRO A 14 11.08 -10.18 -1.04
C PRO A 14 10.76 -11.60 -0.55
N VAL A 15 11.75 -12.28 0.05
CA VAL A 15 11.59 -13.63 0.64
C VAL A 15 10.59 -13.67 1.81
N GLU A 16 10.38 -12.54 2.50
CA GLU A 16 9.39 -12.38 3.57
C GLU A 16 8.05 -11.90 3.01
N VAL A 17 8.08 -10.99 2.03
CA VAL A 17 6.88 -10.38 1.43
C VAL A 17 6.05 -11.40 0.66
N TYR A 18 6.66 -12.22 -0.22
CA TYR A 18 5.89 -13.13 -1.07
C TYR A 18 5.04 -14.14 -0.28
N PRO A 19 5.57 -14.86 0.74
CA PRO A 19 4.77 -15.75 1.56
C PRO A 19 3.68 -15.03 2.35
N ALA A 20 4.00 -13.88 2.97
CA ALA A 20 3.04 -13.10 3.74
C ALA A 20 1.91 -12.57 2.85
N LEU A 21 2.22 -12.15 1.63
CA LEU A 21 1.24 -11.72 0.64
C LEU A 21 0.36 -12.88 0.18
N ALA A 22 0.93 -14.05 -0.10
CA ALA A 22 0.16 -15.23 -0.46
C ALA A 22 -0.85 -15.61 0.64
N GLU A 23 -0.44 -15.55 1.91
CA GLU A 23 -1.30 -15.77 3.07
C GLU A 23 -2.36 -14.68 3.21
N ALA A 24 -1.99 -13.40 3.12
CA ALA A 24 -2.91 -12.26 3.19
C ALA A 24 -4.02 -12.33 2.12
N LEU A 25 -3.68 -12.75 0.91
CA LEU A 25 -4.62 -12.87 -0.21
C LEU A 25 -5.37 -14.22 -0.22
N GLY A 26 -4.93 -15.20 0.59
CA GLY A 26 -5.43 -16.58 0.55
C GLY A 26 -5.24 -17.25 -0.81
N ARG A 27 -4.17 -16.90 -1.52
CA ARG A 27 -3.94 -17.25 -2.94
C ARG A 27 -2.47 -17.48 -3.25
N VAL A 28 -2.22 -18.14 -4.37
CA VAL A 28 -0.87 -18.24 -4.92
C VAL A 28 -0.43 -16.87 -5.42
N VAL A 29 0.71 -16.41 -4.92
CA VAL A 29 1.40 -15.22 -5.42
C VAL A 29 2.63 -15.69 -6.19
N MET A 30 2.78 -15.19 -7.41
CA MET A 30 3.90 -15.50 -8.28
C MET A 30 4.76 -14.25 -8.51
N PRO A 31 6.09 -14.33 -8.32
CA PRO A 31 6.98 -13.23 -8.69
C PRO A 31 6.90 -12.94 -10.18
N LEU A 32 6.81 -11.67 -10.56
CA LEU A 32 6.73 -11.22 -11.95
C LEU A 32 7.92 -11.76 -12.79
N ALA A 33 9.12 -11.76 -12.21
CA ALA A 33 10.34 -12.23 -12.87
C ALA A 33 10.30 -13.70 -13.34
N VAL A 34 9.40 -14.52 -12.79
CA VAL A 34 9.27 -15.96 -13.13
C VAL A 34 7.89 -16.31 -13.72
N ALA A 35 6.99 -15.34 -13.80
CA ALA A 35 5.64 -15.54 -14.32
C ALA A 35 5.66 -15.67 -15.85
N ASP A 36 5.15 -16.81 -16.37
CA ASP A 36 4.81 -16.94 -17.79
C ASP A 36 3.32 -16.57 -17.97
N PRO A 37 2.99 -15.44 -18.63
CA PRO A 37 1.62 -14.98 -18.80
C PRO A 37 0.68 -16.00 -19.44
N VAL A 38 1.20 -16.93 -20.23
CA VAL A 38 0.43 -17.97 -20.92
C VAL A 38 0.12 -19.17 -20.01
N ARG A 39 0.87 -19.33 -18.91
CA ARG A 39 0.77 -20.47 -17.98
C ARG A 39 0.28 -20.09 -16.58
N LEU A 40 -0.10 -18.83 -16.38
CA LEU A 40 -0.59 -18.37 -15.09
C LEU A 40 -1.89 -19.10 -14.71
N PRO A 41 -1.96 -19.71 -13.51
CA PRO A 41 -3.22 -20.20 -12.99
C PRO A 41 -4.21 -19.04 -12.88
N ALA A 42 -5.47 -19.26 -13.27
CA ALA A 42 -6.50 -18.21 -13.26
C ALA A 42 -6.78 -17.59 -11.88
N TYR A 43 -6.27 -18.20 -10.81
CA TYR A 43 -6.42 -17.75 -9.42
C TYR A 43 -5.15 -17.15 -8.82
N ALA A 44 -4.04 -17.14 -9.57
CA ALA A 44 -2.76 -16.59 -9.13
C ALA A 44 -2.73 -15.07 -9.29
N VAL A 45 -2.10 -14.40 -8.34
CA VAL A 45 -1.76 -12.98 -8.42
C VAL A 45 -0.29 -12.88 -8.79
N VAL A 46 0.02 -12.07 -9.80
CA VAL A 46 1.42 -11.81 -10.17
C VAL A 46 1.86 -10.57 -9.41
N CYS A 47 2.98 -10.64 -8.72
CA CYS A 47 3.49 -9.53 -7.94
C CYS A 47 4.94 -9.24 -8.30
N ASP A 48 5.30 -7.97 -8.37
CA ASP A 48 6.69 -7.54 -8.32
C ASP A 48 6.99 -6.95 -6.95
N VAL A 49 8.18 -7.26 -6.41
CA VAL A 49 8.64 -6.76 -5.11
C VAL A 49 10.06 -6.26 -5.30
N TRP A 50 10.25 -4.97 -5.10
CA TRP A 50 11.50 -4.28 -5.38
C TRP A 50 11.76 -3.20 -4.33
N GLU A 51 12.98 -2.68 -4.31
CA GLU A 51 13.41 -1.69 -3.31
C GLU A 51 13.57 -0.32 -3.95
N ALA A 52 12.81 0.65 -3.46
CA ALA A 52 12.88 2.06 -3.74
C ALA A 52 13.72 2.80 -2.68
N PRO A 53 14.35 3.92 -3.04
CA PRO A 53 15.00 4.79 -2.07
C PRO A 53 13.99 5.47 -1.11
N GLY A 54 14.46 5.83 0.09
CA GLY A 54 13.70 6.59 1.08
C GLY A 54 13.01 5.73 2.15
N VAL A 55 12.05 6.32 2.86
CA VAL A 55 11.24 5.56 3.82
C VAL A 55 10.18 4.75 3.10
N TYR A 56 9.79 3.61 3.69
CA TYR A 56 8.91 2.63 3.04
C TYR A 56 9.46 2.17 1.69
N GLY A 57 10.74 1.76 1.68
CA GLY A 57 11.49 1.44 0.48
C GLY A 57 11.01 0.17 -0.23
N THR A 58 10.44 -0.80 0.49
CA THR A 58 9.96 -2.02 -0.16
C THR A 58 8.63 -1.75 -0.87
N VAL A 59 8.63 -1.82 -2.20
CA VAL A 59 7.46 -1.59 -3.07
C VAL A 59 6.88 -2.93 -3.53
N VAL A 60 5.55 -3.02 -3.55
CA VAL A 60 4.81 -4.19 -4.01
C VAL A 60 3.81 -3.77 -5.08
N ASP A 61 3.98 -4.31 -6.29
CA ASP A 61 3.07 -4.12 -7.42
C ASP A 61 2.32 -5.42 -7.69
N CYS A 62 1.00 -5.44 -7.49
CA CYS A 62 0.15 -6.60 -7.76
C CYS A 62 -0.62 -6.44 -9.06
N TYR A 63 -0.46 -7.38 -9.98
CA TYR A 63 -1.13 -7.46 -11.27
C TYR A 63 -2.10 -8.64 -11.31
N GLY A 64 -3.16 -8.52 -12.10
CA GLY A 64 -4.10 -9.63 -12.26
C GLY A 64 -5.03 -9.82 -11.06
N VAL A 65 -5.14 -8.82 -10.19
CA VAL A 65 -5.91 -8.95 -8.95
C VAL A 65 -7.40 -9.18 -9.29
N PRO A 66 -8.04 -10.24 -8.75
CA PRO A 66 -9.46 -10.49 -9.00
C PRO A 66 -10.35 -9.37 -8.44
N GLU A 67 -11.34 -8.90 -9.21
CA GLU A 67 -12.25 -7.79 -8.86
C GLU A 67 -12.97 -7.93 -7.51
N ARG A 68 -13.13 -9.16 -7.00
CA ARG A 68 -13.82 -9.42 -5.72
C ARG A 68 -12.89 -9.39 -4.51
N LEU A 69 -11.58 -9.27 -4.70
CA LEU A 69 -10.62 -9.23 -3.61
C LEU A 69 -10.52 -7.79 -3.10
N PRO A 70 -10.82 -7.52 -1.82
CA PRO A 70 -10.80 -6.15 -1.33
C PRO A 70 -9.38 -5.72 -0.96
N GLU A 71 -8.90 -4.60 -1.51
CA GLU A 71 -7.53 -4.11 -1.32
C GLU A 71 -7.22 -3.79 0.15
N LEU A 72 -8.09 -3.02 0.80
CA LEU A 72 -7.90 -2.53 2.17
C LEU A 72 -7.72 -3.66 3.22
N PRO A 73 -8.60 -4.68 3.27
CA PRO A 73 -8.36 -5.85 4.13
C PRO A 73 -7.10 -6.62 3.76
N SER A 74 -6.74 -6.68 2.48
CA SER A 74 -5.55 -7.40 2.01
C SER A 74 -4.26 -6.76 2.51
N ILE A 75 -4.12 -5.45 2.36
CA ILE A 75 -2.95 -4.72 2.86
C ILE A 75 -2.89 -4.71 4.40
N ALA A 76 -4.03 -4.67 5.09
CA ALA A 76 -4.08 -4.77 6.55
C ALA A 76 -3.65 -6.15 7.06
N ALA A 77 -4.06 -7.23 6.39
CA ALA A 77 -3.57 -8.57 6.69
C ALA A 77 -2.06 -8.69 6.45
N LEU A 78 -1.55 -8.12 5.35
CA LEU A 78 -0.12 -8.07 5.06
C LEU A 78 0.67 -7.32 6.14
N ALA A 79 0.22 -6.11 6.51
CA ALA A 79 0.84 -5.31 7.56
C ALA A 79 0.96 -6.08 8.89
N ARG A 80 -0.10 -6.82 9.25
CA ARG A 80 -0.12 -7.68 10.44
C ARG A 80 0.83 -8.87 10.33
N LEU A 81 0.87 -9.55 9.19
CA LEU A 81 1.73 -10.73 8.98
C LEU A 81 3.22 -10.37 8.98
N LEU A 82 3.57 -9.19 8.47
CA LEU A 82 4.94 -8.70 8.47
C LEU A 82 5.33 -7.97 9.76
N ASP A 83 4.36 -7.61 10.61
CA ASP A 83 4.55 -6.69 11.74
C ASP A 83 5.21 -5.36 11.30
N ARG A 84 4.76 -4.84 10.16
CA ARG A 84 5.26 -3.60 9.53
C ARG A 84 4.13 -2.67 9.12
N ASN A 85 4.42 -1.38 9.14
CA ASN A 85 3.54 -0.39 8.54
C ASN A 85 3.57 -0.53 7.01
N CYS A 86 2.41 -0.42 6.39
CA CYS A 86 2.25 -0.39 4.95
C CYS A 86 1.59 0.93 4.51
N LEU A 87 1.88 1.35 3.28
CA LEU A 87 1.25 2.48 2.62
C LEU A 87 0.49 2.02 1.39
N MET A 88 -0.67 2.63 1.16
CA MET A 88 -1.35 2.59 -0.13
C MET A 88 -1.73 4.00 -0.56
N ARG A 89 -1.92 4.20 -1.87
CA ARG A 89 -2.48 5.45 -2.40
C ARG A 89 -3.88 5.67 -1.86
N ASP A 90 -4.22 6.93 -1.62
CA ASP A 90 -5.59 7.32 -1.27
C ASP A 90 -6.40 7.75 -2.50
N ASP A 91 -7.61 8.25 -2.27
CA ASP A 91 -8.55 8.68 -3.30
C ASP A 91 -8.41 10.15 -3.73
N THR A 92 -7.39 10.88 -3.27
CA THR A 92 -7.23 12.32 -3.52
C THR A 92 -6.41 12.66 -4.76
N LEU A 93 -5.74 11.68 -5.37
CA LEU A 93 -4.76 11.86 -6.45
C LEU A 93 -3.55 12.74 -6.07
N ASP A 94 -3.40 13.11 -4.80
CA ASP A 94 -2.23 13.82 -4.29
C ASP A 94 -1.08 12.82 -4.12
N ALA A 95 -0.01 13.01 -4.89
CA ALA A 95 1.16 12.14 -4.84
C ALA A 95 1.82 12.10 -3.45
N GLY A 96 1.68 13.15 -2.65
CA GLY A 96 2.22 13.21 -1.29
C GLY A 96 1.31 12.57 -0.23
N ARG A 97 0.08 12.18 -0.57
CA ARG A 97 -0.90 11.69 0.40
C ARG A 97 -1.12 10.18 0.26
N HIS A 98 -1.07 9.49 1.40
CA HIS A 98 -1.18 8.04 1.48
C HIS A 98 -2.07 7.64 2.65
N LEU A 99 -2.54 6.40 2.64
CA LEU A 99 -3.10 5.74 3.81
C LEU A 99 -2.00 4.90 4.46
N LEU A 100 -1.72 5.20 5.72
CA LEU A 100 -0.89 4.39 6.59
C LEU A 100 -1.74 3.29 7.20
N VAL A 101 -1.33 2.04 6.98
CA VAL A 101 -1.95 0.83 7.50
C VAL A 101 -0.98 0.20 8.49
N ALA A 102 -1.31 0.24 9.77
CA ALA A 102 -0.47 -0.28 10.84
C ALA A 102 -0.75 -1.77 11.11
N PRO A 103 0.20 -2.52 11.71
CA PRO A 103 0.03 -3.94 12.05
C PRO A 103 -1.15 -4.23 12.98
N ASP A 104 -1.54 -3.27 13.81
CA ASP A 104 -2.71 -3.36 14.69
C ASP A 104 -4.05 -3.20 13.94
N GLY A 105 -4.00 -3.03 12.62
CA GLY A 105 -5.15 -2.81 11.76
C GLY A 105 -5.61 -1.36 11.73
N THR A 106 -4.92 -0.42 12.36
CA THR A 106 -5.27 1.01 12.26
C THR A 106 -4.97 1.54 10.87
N ILE A 107 -5.94 2.21 10.26
CA ILE A 107 -5.76 2.97 9.01
C ILE A 107 -5.94 4.45 9.29
N ARG A 108 -5.04 5.27 8.75
CA ARG A 108 -5.16 6.74 8.80
C ARG A 108 -4.44 7.42 7.64
N PRO A 109 -4.89 8.61 7.21
CA PRO A 109 -4.20 9.37 6.19
C PRO A 109 -2.92 10.03 6.72
N VAL A 110 -1.87 10.01 5.90
CA VAL A 110 -0.56 10.63 6.16
C VAL A 110 -0.05 11.37 4.93
N HIS A 111 0.88 12.29 5.14
CA HIS A 111 1.59 13.03 4.11
C HIS A 111 3.09 12.73 4.14
N PHE A 112 3.69 12.73 2.96
CA PHE A 112 5.14 12.67 2.74
C PHE A 112 5.58 13.86 1.90
N ASP A 113 6.83 14.26 2.05
CA ASP A 113 7.52 14.98 0.99
C ASP A 113 8.00 13.95 -0.05
N VAL A 114 7.72 14.24 -1.32
CA VAL A 114 7.98 13.34 -2.46
C VAL A 114 8.99 13.99 -3.38
N VAL A 115 10.04 13.23 -3.71
CA VAL A 115 11.02 13.63 -4.72
C VAL A 115 11.07 12.55 -5.79
N GLU A 116 10.78 12.93 -7.03
CA GLU A 116 10.93 12.05 -8.20
C GLU A 116 12.41 11.89 -8.54
N THR A 117 12.84 10.64 -8.73
CA THR A 117 14.21 10.30 -9.15
C THR A 117 14.17 9.29 -10.29
N ASP A 118 15.31 9.05 -10.94
CA ASP A 118 15.42 8.02 -11.99
C ASP A 118 15.14 6.61 -11.45
N ASP A 119 15.28 6.40 -10.12
CA ASP A 119 15.02 5.14 -9.41
C ASP A 119 13.60 5.11 -8.77
N GLY A 120 12.75 6.10 -9.08
CA GLY A 120 11.38 6.22 -8.58
C GLY A 120 11.19 7.28 -7.48
N GLU A 121 9.99 7.33 -6.92
CA GLU A 121 9.63 8.30 -5.87
C GLU A 121 10.36 8.00 -4.56
N VAL A 122 11.07 9.00 -4.04
CA VAL A 122 11.63 9.00 -2.69
C VAL A 122 10.61 9.63 -1.74
N LEU A 123 10.16 8.86 -0.75
CA LEU A 123 9.32 9.38 0.33
C LEU A 123 10.18 9.80 1.52
N SER A 124 9.81 10.91 2.15
CA SER A 124 10.47 11.46 3.33
C SER A 124 9.48 12.26 4.21
N ASP A 125 9.91 12.61 5.41
CA ASP A 125 9.19 13.49 6.34
C ASP A 125 7.70 13.16 6.53
N GLN A 126 7.43 11.91 6.97
CA GLN A 126 6.08 11.45 7.27
C GLN A 126 5.40 12.36 8.30
N ARG A 127 4.18 12.82 7.98
CA ARG A 127 3.34 13.65 8.85
C ARG A 127 1.91 13.11 8.87
N LEU A 128 1.23 13.21 10.00
CA LEU A 128 -0.18 12.89 10.07
C LEU A 128 -1.00 13.90 9.26
N CYS A 129 -1.99 13.42 8.50
CA CYS A 129 -2.96 14.29 7.85
C CYS A 129 -3.98 14.75 8.89
N THR A 130 -3.88 16.01 9.31
CA THR A 130 -4.71 16.60 10.38
C THR A 130 -5.30 17.93 9.96
N VAL A 131 -6.46 18.33 10.50
CA VAL A 131 -7.05 19.65 10.23
C VAL A 131 -6.20 20.80 10.79
N ALA A 132 -5.28 20.50 11.70
CA ALA A 132 -4.34 21.46 12.26
C ALA A 132 -3.24 21.85 11.26
N ASP A 133 -2.90 20.97 10.31
CA ASP A 133 -1.91 21.26 9.27
C ASP A 133 -2.48 22.24 8.23
N PRO A 134 -1.85 23.42 8.02
CA PRO A 134 -2.25 24.36 6.98
C PRO A 134 -2.31 23.75 5.57
N ARG A 135 -1.43 22.78 5.24
CA ARG A 135 -1.41 22.11 3.93
C ARG A 135 -2.72 21.36 3.67
N CYS A 136 -3.24 20.66 4.70
CA CYS A 136 -4.49 19.90 4.64
C CYS A 136 -5.74 20.77 4.45
N ARG A 137 -5.69 22.03 4.90
CA ARG A 137 -6.82 22.97 4.81
C ARG A 137 -6.94 23.67 3.46
N GLY A 138 -5.83 23.86 2.75
CA GLY A 138 -5.80 24.70 1.53
C GLY A 138 -5.36 23.99 0.26
N TRP A 139 -4.37 23.08 0.34
CA TRP A 139 -3.64 22.62 -0.84
C TRP A 139 -4.10 21.23 -1.33
N SER A 140 -4.19 20.26 -0.43
CA SER A 140 -4.26 18.83 -0.79
C SER A 140 -5.68 18.26 -0.90
N GLN A 141 -6.72 19.11 -0.97
CA GLN A 141 -8.15 18.71 -1.03
C GLN A 141 -8.54 17.58 -0.04
N CYS A 142 -7.79 17.40 1.06
CA CYS A 142 -7.89 16.24 1.94
C CYS A 142 -9.29 16.01 2.50
N HIS A 143 -10.05 17.09 2.70
CA HIS A 143 -11.43 17.07 3.19
C HIS A 143 -12.43 16.42 2.21
N ARG A 144 -12.06 16.22 0.93
CA ARG A 144 -12.89 15.56 -0.08
C ARG A 144 -12.66 14.05 -0.15
N SER A 145 -11.60 13.57 0.48
CA SER A 145 -11.30 12.15 0.60
C SER A 145 -12.35 11.46 1.48
N ARG A 146 -12.64 10.19 1.18
CA ARG A 146 -13.34 9.31 2.12
C ARG A 146 -12.56 9.13 3.45
N TRP A 147 -11.26 9.38 3.41
CA TRP A 147 -10.35 9.40 4.54
C TRP A 147 -10.02 10.84 4.91
N ALA A 148 -10.98 11.56 5.49
CA ALA A 148 -10.79 12.95 5.90
C ALA A 148 -9.60 13.09 6.88
N PRO A 149 -8.98 14.28 7.01
CA PRO A 149 -7.96 14.51 8.03
C PRO A 149 -8.45 14.07 9.43
N ASP A 150 -7.53 13.58 10.26
CA ASP A 150 -7.79 13.02 11.59
C ASP A 150 -8.65 11.75 11.62
N SER A 151 -9.06 11.20 10.46
CA SER A 151 -9.76 9.93 10.41
C SER A 151 -8.86 8.77 10.86
N VAL A 152 -9.46 7.88 11.65
CA VAL A 152 -8.84 6.65 12.13
C VAL A 152 -9.90 5.55 12.01
N ALA A 153 -9.63 4.52 11.21
CA ALA A 153 -10.52 3.38 11.08
C ALA A 153 -9.80 2.09 11.44
N PRO A 154 -10.46 1.14 12.14
CA PRO A 154 -9.97 -0.23 12.20
C PRO A 154 -10.23 -0.92 10.86
N ALA A 155 -9.17 -1.34 10.17
CA ALA A 155 -9.24 -2.21 8.99
C ALA A 155 -9.71 -3.62 9.37
N LEU A 156 -9.26 -4.07 10.53
CA LEU A 156 -9.55 -5.38 11.10
C LEU A 156 -10.64 -5.20 12.15
N ALA A 157 -11.88 -4.97 11.71
CA ALA A 157 -13.01 -5.23 12.58
C ALA A 157 -13.03 -6.75 12.85
N ALA A 158 -13.01 -7.14 14.12
CA ALA A 158 -12.89 -8.51 14.62
C ALA A 158 -13.53 -9.55 13.68
N ALA A 159 -12.69 -10.45 13.17
CA ALA A 159 -13.13 -11.71 12.56
C ALA A 159 -13.65 -12.66 13.64
#